data_AF-A0A497L9Q7-F1
#
_entry.id   AF-A0A497L9Q7-F1
#
_cell.length_a   1.000
_cell.length_b   1.000
_cell.length_c   1.000
_cell.angle_alpha   90.00
_cell.angle_beta   90.00
_cell.angle_gamma   90.00
#
_symmetry.space_group_name_H-M   'P 1'
#
loop_
_entity.id
_entity.type
_entity.pdbx_description
1 polymer ?
#
loop_
_entity_poly.entity_id
_entity_poly.type
_entity_poly.pdbx_seq_one_letter_code
_entity_poly.pdbx_strand_id
1 'polypeptide(L)'
;MVVGDQPHCVGLQLVEFQASPGRNLAGLYIAYGGSRLGDIELYSVPNATTQFIGPSAALQAFETDDYVRTQLTLLTNRRFGNILLYSIGDKLYYFIPVYIEAEIANAVITKMAFIGVIDASTGTNVAVGMDAAHAYYALTGGLARIGAEERLKRVLNIFSENGLKIIKPMKISGNVWIRVGNVTYLTEDDWNLVKSVVKEFIQVYAKGRGEVYQWSEEDGQVNIGVLTAEKGIVKLYYITIKYA
;
A
#
# COMPACT_ATOMS: atom_id res chain seq x y z
N MET A 1 18.02 8.12 -7.14
CA MET A 1 18.42 8.23 -5.73
C MET A 1 19.44 9.35 -5.64
N VAL A 2 19.43 10.19 -4.61
CA VAL A 2 20.49 11.20 -4.42
C VAL A 2 21.47 10.65 -3.41
N VAL A 3 22.76 10.63 -3.73
CA VAL A 3 23.82 10.34 -2.77
C VAL A 3 24.60 11.64 -2.59
N GLY A 4 24.47 12.27 -1.42
CA GLY A 4 24.88 13.67 -1.24
C GLY A 4 23.98 14.62 -2.03
N ASP A 5 24.56 15.46 -2.89
CA ASP A 5 23.85 16.38 -3.80
C ASP A 5 23.85 15.91 -5.27
N GLN A 6 24.35 14.70 -5.55
CA GLN A 6 24.41 14.18 -6.91
C GLN A 6 23.26 13.20 -7.20
N PRO A 7 22.46 13.44 -8.26
CA PRO A 7 21.46 12.47 -8.68
C PRO A 7 22.16 11.26 -9.31
N HIS A 8 21.99 10.10 -8.68
CA HIS A 8 22.36 8.81 -9.24
C HIS A 8 21.14 8.16 -9.89
N CYS A 9 21.31 7.81 -11.16
CA CYS A 9 20.37 7.04 -11.95
C CYS A 9 21.07 5.81 -12.52
N VAL A 10 20.27 4.78 -12.78
CA VAL A 10 20.68 3.62 -13.58
C VAL A 10 19.56 3.33 -14.58
N GLY A 11 19.96 2.96 -15.80
CA GLY A 11 19.08 2.29 -16.74
C GLY A 11 19.08 0.80 -16.46
N LEU A 12 17.91 0.17 -16.48
CA LEU A 12 17.76 -1.26 -16.24
C LEU A 12 17.02 -1.89 -17.42
N GLN A 13 17.57 -2.97 -17.98
CA GLN A 13 16.94 -3.72 -19.06
C GLN A 13 17.01 -5.22 -18.78
N LEU A 14 15.84 -5.83 -18.59
CA LEU A 14 15.70 -7.27 -18.47
C LEU A 14 15.85 -7.91 -19.86
N VAL A 15 16.54 -9.05 -19.92
CA VAL A 15 16.79 -9.78 -21.17
C VAL A 15 16.51 -11.27 -21.03
N GLU A 16 16.10 -11.88 -22.15
CA GLU A 16 15.71 -13.29 -22.24
C GLU A 16 16.65 -14.05 -23.17
N PHE A 17 16.78 -15.36 -22.97
CA PHE A 17 17.51 -16.21 -23.90
C PHE A 17 16.80 -16.24 -25.25
N GLN A 18 17.53 -15.94 -26.31
CA GLN A 18 17.01 -15.98 -27.67
C GLN A 18 16.47 -17.38 -28.00
N ALA A 19 15.28 -17.44 -28.60
CA ALA A 19 14.61 -18.67 -29.00
C ALA A 19 14.37 -19.69 -27.87
N SER A 20 14.41 -19.27 -26.61
CA SER A 20 14.01 -20.12 -25.48
C SER A 20 12.51 -20.38 -25.53
N PRO A 21 12.04 -21.65 -25.61
CA PRO A 21 10.61 -21.95 -25.59
C PRO A 21 9.91 -21.43 -24.33
N GLY A 22 10.58 -21.52 -23.17
CA GLY A 22 10.10 -20.98 -21.90
C GLY A 22 10.35 -19.48 -21.71
N ARG A 23 10.95 -18.80 -22.70
CA ARG A 23 11.38 -17.39 -22.62
C ARG A 23 12.14 -17.10 -21.32
N ASN A 24 13.15 -17.91 -21.01
CA ASN A 24 13.84 -17.86 -19.72
C ASN A 24 14.65 -16.56 -19.58
N LEU A 25 14.74 -16.06 -18.34
CA LEU A 25 15.55 -14.89 -17.99
C LEU A 25 17.03 -15.18 -18.29
N ALA A 26 17.63 -14.38 -19.17
CA ALA A 26 19.06 -14.42 -19.44
C ALA A 26 19.85 -13.52 -18.48
N GLY A 27 19.24 -12.45 -17.99
CA GLY A 27 19.86 -11.54 -17.04
C GLY A 27 19.27 -10.15 -17.04
N LEU A 28 20.05 -9.21 -16.48
CA LEU A 28 19.73 -7.80 -16.37
C LEU A 28 20.94 -6.98 -16.80
N TYR A 29 20.74 -6.09 -17.77
CA TYR A 29 21.70 -5.02 -18.05
C TYR A 29 21.49 -3.86 -17.09
N ILE A 30 22.58 -3.36 -16.51
CA ILE A 30 22.63 -2.13 -15.73
C ILE A 30 23.51 -1.14 -16.47
N ALA A 31 22.89 -0.05 -16.95
CA ALA A 31 23.60 1.10 -17.51
C ALA A 31 23.73 2.16 -16.42
N TYR A 32 24.96 2.50 -16.03
CA TYR A 32 25.20 3.42 -14.92
C TYR A 32 25.11 4.88 -15.36
N GLY A 33 24.62 5.74 -14.45
CA GLY A 33 24.70 7.20 -14.58
C GLY A 33 25.80 7.81 -13.71
N GLY A 34 25.91 9.15 -13.74
CA GLY A 34 26.88 9.88 -12.95
C GLY A 34 28.33 9.64 -13.40
N SER A 35 29.23 9.38 -12.45
CA SER A 35 30.65 9.16 -12.73
C SER A 35 30.97 7.87 -13.52
N ARG A 36 29.99 6.97 -13.64
CA ARG A 36 30.07 5.72 -14.41
C ARG A 36 29.26 5.77 -15.71
N LEU A 37 28.86 6.97 -16.15
CA LEU A 37 28.10 7.14 -17.38
C LEU A 37 28.85 6.51 -18.57
N GLY A 38 28.18 5.60 -19.28
CA GLY A 38 28.75 4.84 -20.39
C GLY A 38 29.12 3.39 -20.03
N ASP A 39 29.22 3.07 -18.74
CA ASP A 39 29.41 1.68 -18.28
C ASP A 39 28.09 0.91 -18.36
N ILE A 40 28.15 -0.28 -18.96
CA ILE A 40 27.05 -1.24 -19.00
C ILE A 40 27.56 -2.59 -18.49
N GLU A 41 26.91 -3.11 -17.46
CA GLU A 41 27.19 -4.44 -16.91
C GLU A 41 26.02 -5.39 -17.16
N LEU A 42 26.34 -6.63 -17.52
CA LEU A 42 25.36 -7.72 -17.59
C LEU A 42 25.45 -8.58 -16.34
N TYR A 43 24.37 -8.61 -15.56
CA TYR A 43 24.16 -9.59 -14.50
C TYR A 43 23.46 -10.79 -15.11
N SER A 44 24.26 -11.75 -15.58
CA SER A 44 23.76 -12.92 -16.31
C SER A 44 23.30 -14.03 -15.37
N VAL A 45 22.24 -14.72 -15.76
CA VAL A 45 21.90 -16.03 -15.21
C VAL A 45 22.87 -17.06 -15.81
N PRO A 46 23.60 -17.85 -15.00
CA PRO A 46 24.76 -18.61 -15.46
C PRO A 46 24.45 -19.74 -16.46
N ASN A 47 23.21 -20.22 -16.54
CA ASN A 47 22.83 -21.25 -17.52
C ASN A 47 21.37 -21.13 -17.94
N ALA A 48 21.05 -21.46 -19.20
CA ALA A 48 19.71 -21.43 -19.78
C ALA A 48 18.75 -22.47 -19.18
N THR A 49 19.27 -23.48 -18.47
CA THR A 49 18.47 -24.46 -17.72
C THR A 49 18.01 -23.95 -16.35
N THR A 50 18.48 -22.77 -15.93
CA THR A 50 18.01 -22.14 -14.69
C THR A 50 16.56 -21.71 -14.88
N GLN A 51 15.68 -22.08 -13.94
CA GLN A 51 14.22 -22.05 -14.09
C GLN A 51 13.56 -20.66 -14.08
N PHE A 52 14.32 -19.56 -14.04
CA PHE A 52 13.68 -18.25 -14.00
C PHE A 52 13.01 -17.91 -15.32
N ILE A 53 11.69 -17.72 -15.28
CA ILE A 53 10.93 -17.20 -16.41
C ILE A 53 11.37 -15.77 -16.70
N GLY A 54 11.40 -15.36 -17.96
CA GLY A 54 11.75 -14.01 -18.37
C GLY A 54 10.56 -13.03 -18.30
N PRO A 55 10.81 -11.73 -18.53
CA PRO A 55 9.76 -10.69 -18.51
C PRO A 55 8.56 -10.99 -19.42
N SER A 56 8.77 -11.52 -20.62
CA SER A 56 7.70 -11.85 -21.57
C SER A 56 6.87 -13.04 -21.10
N ALA A 57 7.49 -14.03 -20.47
CA ALA A 57 6.77 -15.14 -19.83
C ALA A 57 6.01 -14.68 -18.58
N ALA A 58 6.59 -13.76 -17.80
CA ALA A 58 5.93 -13.18 -16.63
C ALA A 58 4.68 -12.36 -17.02
N LEU A 59 4.77 -11.58 -18.09
CA LEU A 59 3.60 -10.87 -18.64
C LEU A 59 2.52 -11.86 -19.10
N GLN A 60 2.91 -12.93 -19.80
CA GLN A 60 1.96 -13.95 -20.24
C GLN A 60 1.28 -14.66 -19.06
N ALA A 61 2.05 -15.05 -18.04
CA ALA A 61 1.51 -15.63 -16.82
C ALA A 61 0.52 -14.68 -16.13
N PHE A 62 0.86 -13.39 -16.06
CA PHE A 62 0.00 -12.36 -15.50
C PHE A 62 -1.32 -12.19 -16.28
N GLU A 63 -1.27 -12.13 -17.61
CA GLU A 63 -2.45 -11.94 -18.46
C GLU A 63 -3.37 -13.17 -18.51
N THR A 64 -2.81 -14.36 -18.27
CA THR A 64 -3.54 -15.64 -18.35
C THR A 64 -4.07 -16.13 -17.01
N ASP A 65 -3.65 -15.53 -15.90
CA ASP A 65 -4.25 -15.77 -14.59
C ASP A 65 -5.75 -15.41 -14.59
N ASP A 66 -6.59 -16.32 -14.11
CA ASP A 66 -8.05 -16.17 -14.19
C ASP A 66 -8.58 -14.98 -13.39
N TYR A 67 -7.99 -14.71 -12.23
CA TYR A 67 -8.38 -13.58 -11.39
C TYR A 67 -7.96 -12.27 -12.06
N VAL A 68 -6.71 -12.18 -12.51
CA VAL A 68 -6.18 -10.99 -13.20
C VAL A 68 -6.99 -10.72 -14.47
N ARG A 69 -7.23 -11.74 -15.31
CA ARG A 69 -8.02 -11.63 -16.54
C ARG A 69 -9.39 -11.04 -16.24
N THR A 70 -10.06 -11.49 -15.18
CA THR A 70 -11.33 -10.93 -14.74
C THR A 70 -11.19 -9.46 -14.36
N GLN A 71 -10.20 -9.08 -13.53
CA GLN A 71 -9.97 -7.68 -13.15
C GLN A 71 -9.70 -6.78 -14.36
N LEU A 72 -8.89 -7.26 -15.32
CA LEU A 72 -8.55 -6.52 -16.52
C LEU A 72 -9.78 -6.20 -17.38
N THR A 73 -10.79 -7.08 -17.41
CA THR A 73 -12.06 -6.81 -18.15
C THR A 73 -12.90 -5.70 -17.54
N LEU A 74 -12.72 -5.40 -16.25
CA LEU A 74 -13.44 -4.33 -15.55
C LEU A 74 -12.86 -2.94 -15.83
N LEU A 75 -11.66 -2.87 -16.42
CA LEU A 75 -10.95 -1.62 -16.69
C LEU A 75 -11.11 -1.20 -18.15
N THR A 76 -11.64 0.00 -18.38
CA THR A 76 -11.60 0.67 -19.69
C THR A 76 -10.28 1.43 -19.86
N ASN A 77 -9.73 1.46 -21.08
CA ASN A 77 -8.51 2.21 -21.42
C ASN A 77 -7.31 1.93 -20.49
N ARG A 78 -7.02 0.64 -20.27
CA ARG A 78 -5.90 0.20 -19.43
C ARG A 78 -4.58 0.15 -20.21
N ARG A 79 -3.47 0.31 -19.50
CA ARG A 79 -2.11 0.05 -19.97
C ARG A 79 -1.28 -0.65 -18.91
N PHE A 80 -0.41 -1.57 -19.33
CA PHE A 80 0.61 -2.13 -18.44
C PHE A 80 1.77 -1.13 -18.32
N GLY A 81 2.34 -1.02 -17.13
CA GLY A 81 3.61 -0.32 -16.93
C GLY A 81 4.82 -1.22 -17.15
N ASN A 82 5.97 -0.70 -16.76
CA ASN A 82 7.23 -1.43 -16.84
C ASN A 82 7.19 -2.69 -15.99
N ILE A 83 7.73 -3.78 -16.54
CA ILE A 83 7.93 -5.04 -15.81
C ILE A 83 9.16 -4.85 -14.93
N LEU A 84 8.96 -4.84 -13.61
CA LEU A 84 10.01 -4.67 -12.62
C LEU A 84 10.41 -6.03 -12.06
N LEU A 85 11.70 -6.26 -11.83
CA LEU A 85 12.21 -7.47 -11.19
C LEU A 85 12.86 -7.11 -9.85
N TYR A 86 12.43 -7.76 -8.77
CA TYR A 86 12.97 -7.55 -7.43
C TYR A 86 13.47 -8.85 -6.83
N SER A 87 14.59 -8.78 -6.10
CA SER A 87 15.04 -9.85 -5.20
C SER A 87 14.53 -9.56 -3.79
N ILE A 88 13.70 -10.45 -3.25
CA ILE A 88 13.12 -10.35 -1.90
C ILE A 88 13.26 -11.71 -1.22
N GLY A 89 14.00 -11.78 -0.11
CA GLY A 89 14.21 -13.03 0.62
C GLY A 89 14.83 -14.14 -0.25
N ASP A 90 15.86 -13.79 -1.02
CA ASP A 90 16.58 -14.68 -1.95
C ASP A 90 15.72 -15.29 -3.08
N LYS A 91 14.55 -14.72 -3.33
CA LYS A 91 13.66 -15.08 -4.43
C LYS A 91 13.42 -13.90 -5.34
N LEU A 92 13.22 -14.19 -6.63
CA LEU A 92 12.95 -13.20 -7.65
C LEU A 92 11.45 -13.08 -7.91
N TYR A 93 10.96 -11.84 -7.99
CA TYR A 93 9.57 -11.52 -8.24
C TYR A 93 9.43 -10.45 -9.30
N TYR A 94 8.52 -10.68 -10.25
CA TYR A 94 8.10 -9.67 -11.20
C TYR A 94 6.96 -8.84 -10.63
N PHE A 95 7.00 -7.53 -10.85
CA PHE A 95 5.90 -6.63 -10.55
C PHE A 95 5.46 -5.91 -11.82
N ILE A 96 4.15 -5.97 -12.11
CA ILE A 96 3.56 -5.41 -13.33
C ILE A 96 2.41 -4.48 -12.94
N PRO A 97 2.63 -3.15 -12.89
CA PRO A 97 1.57 -2.21 -12.57
C PRO A 97 0.58 -2.07 -13.74
N VAL A 98 -0.70 -1.99 -13.42
CA VAL A 98 -1.78 -1.73 -14.37
C VAL A 98 -2.30 -0.32 -14.12
N TYR A 99 -2.23 0.51 -15.16
CA TYR A 99 -2.71 1.88 -15.12
C TYR A 99 -3.99 2.03 -15.93
N ILE A 100 -4.82 2.97 -15.51
CA ILE A 100 -5.99 3.46 -16.25
C ILE A 100 -5.83 4.95 -16.51
N GLU A 101 -6.38 5.40 -17.63
CA GLU A 101 -6.48 6.81 -17.96
C GLU A 101 -7.89 7.30 -17.62
N ALA A 102 -7.96 8.35 -16.79
CA ALA A 102 -9.21 9.03 -16.47
C ALA A 102 -9.18 10.44 -17.06
N GLU A 103 -10.20 10.78 -17.85
CA GLU A 103 -10.41 12.15 -18.31
C GLU A 103 -11.13 12.93 -17.22
N ILE A 104 -10.44 13.88 -16.61
CA ILE A 104 -11.02 14.82 -15.66
C ILE A 104 -10.73 16.23 -16.17
N ALA A 105 -11.78 16.98 -16.49
CA ALA A 105 -11.68 18.40 -16.85
C ALA A 105 -10.62 18.71 -17.94
N ASN A 106 -10.65 17.99 -19.06
CA ASN A 106 -9.72 18.11 -20.20
C ASN A 106 -8.24 17.77 -19.89
N ALA A 107 -7.97 17.09 -18.76
CA ALA A 107 -6.67 16.50 -18.46
C ALA A 107 -6.76 14.97 -18.41
N VAL A 108 -5.79 14.29 -19.02
CA VAL A 108 -5.62 12.84 -18.91
C VAL A 108 -4.80 12.56 -17.65
N ILE A 109 -5.45 12.00 -16.62
CA ILE A 109 -4.77 11.58 -15.39
C ILE A 109 -4.55 10.08 -15.46
N THR A 110 -3.29 9.66 -15.39
CA THR A 110 -2.95 8.24 -15.23
C THR A 110 -3.03 7.87 -13.75
N LYS A 111 -3.86 6.88 -13.42
CA LYS A 111 -3.95 6.29 -12.07
C LYS A 111 -3.58 4.82 -12.11
N MET A 112 -2.81 4.34 -11.13
CA MET A 112 -2.59 2.90 -10.96
C MET A 112 -3.88 2.27 -10.44
N ALA A 113 -4.42 1.30 -11.18
CA ALA A 113 -5.62 0.56 -10.78
C ALA A 113 -5.25 -0.55 -9.78
N PHE A 114 -4.26 -1.36 -10.13
CA PHE A 114 -3.66 -2.38 -9.26
C PHE A 114 -2.26 -2.73 -9.79
N ILE A 115 -1.52 -3.52 -9.02
CA ILE A 115 -0.24 -4.09 -9.43
C ILE A 115 -0.24 -5.60 -9.25
N GLY A 116 0.24 -6.31 -10.27
CA GLY A 116 0.48 -7.74 -10.20
C GLY A 116 1.85 -8.07 -9.64
N VAL A 117 1.95 -9.20 -8.95
CA VAL A 117 3.22 -9.83 -8.61
C VAL A 117 3.22 -11.28 -9.12
N ILE A 118 4.35 -11.72 -9.64
CA ILE A 118 4.54 -13.05 -10.22
C ILE A 118 5.84 -13.64 -9.66
N ASP A 119 5.79 -14.89 -9.18
CA ASP A 119 7.00 -15.63 -8.79
C ASP A 119 7.82 -15.96 -10.04
N ALA A 120 9.05 -15.45 -10.12
CA ALA A 120 9.91 -15.62 -11.29
C ALA A 120 10.43 -17.05 -11.46
N SER A 121 10.35 -17.91 -10.44
CA SER A 121 10.86 -19.29 -10.51
C SER A 121 9.98 -20.23 -11.34
N THR A 122 8.67 -19.98 -11.38
CA THR A 122 7.72 -20.83 -12.10
C THR A 122 6.75 -20.06 -12.98
N GLY A 123 6.47 -18.79 -12.68
CA GLY A 123 5.38 -18.04 -13.31
C GLY A 123 3.98 -18.52 -12.92
N THR A 124 3.84 -19.54 -12.07
CA THR A 124 2.54 -20.14 -11.75
C THR A 124 1.81 -19.43 -10.63
N ASN A 125 2.55 -18.74 -9.76
CA ASN A 125 1.97 -18.00 -8.66
C ASN A 125 1.86 -16.54 -9.07
N VAL A 126 0.62 -16.07 -9.17
CA VAL A 126 0.25 -14.70 -9.50
C VAL A 126 -0.67 -14.17 -8.40
N ALA A 127 -0.44 -12.93 -7.98
CA ALA A 127 -1.35 -12.21 -7.10
C ALA A 127 -1.40 -10.74 -7.51
N VAL A 128 -2.38 -10.01 -6.99
CA VAL A 128 -2.48 -8.56 -7.19
C VAL A 128 -2.69 -7.84 -5.88
N GLY A 129 -2.40 -6.54 -5.88
CA GLY A 129 -2.67 -5.66 -4.76
C GLY A 129 -2.87 -4.21 -5.21
N MET A 130 -3.31 -3.37 -4.28
CA MET A 130 -3.43 -1.92 -4.49
C MET A 130 -2.06 -1.22 -4.57
N ASP A 131 -1.02 -1.85 -4.04
CA ASP A 131 0.39 -1.46 -4.14
C ASP A 131 1.29 -2.70 -4.11
N ALA A 132 2.60 -2.50 -4.31
CA ALA A 132 3.57 -3.59 -4.43
C ALA A 132 3.66 -4.45 -3.15
N ALA A 133 3.54 -3.83 -1.97
CA ALA A 133 3.58 -4.58 -0.71
C ALA A 133 2.33 -5.47 -0.58
N HIS A 134 1.14 -4.90 -0.81
CA HIS A 134 -0.11 -5.65 -0.81
C HIS A 134 -0.07 -6.84 -1.79
N ALA A 135 0.43 -6.64 -3.01
CA ALA A 135 0.55 -7.71 -4.00
C ALA A 135 1.50 -8.82 -3.54
N TYR A 136 2.70 -8.44 -3.07
CA TYR A 136 3.71 -9.39 -2.57
C TYR A 136 3.20 -10.25 -1.41
N TYR A 137 2.50 -9.62 -0.47
CA TYR A 137 1.94 -10.32 0.68
C TYR A 137 0.77 -11.22 0.29
N ALA A 138 -0.09 -10.78 -0.64
CA ALA A 138 -1.14 -11.63 -1.20
C ALA A 138 -0.56 -12.90 -1.87
N LEU A 139 0.59 -12.78 -2.55
CA LEU A 139 1.27 -13.92 -3.16
C LEU A 139 1.90 -14.88 -2.15
N THR A 140 2.59 -14.33 -1.14
CA THR A 140 3.38 -15.11 -0.18
C THR A 140 2.56 -15.66 0.97
N GLY A 141 1.27 -15.29 1.06
CA GLY A 141 0.42 -15.59 2.21
C GLY A 141 0.84 -14.83 3.48
N GLY A 142 1.73 -13.84 3.35
CA GLY A 142 2.04 -12.92 4.43
C GLY A 142 0.91 -11.92 4.65
N LEU A 143 0.73 -11.45 5.87
CA LEU A 143 -0.23 -10.36 6.13
C LEU A 143 0.39 -9.04 5.67
N ALA A 144 -0.28 -8.36 4.74
CA ALA A 144 0.08 -7.00 4.39
C ALA A 144 -0.02 -6.12 5.63
N ARG A 145 1.13 -5.67 6.14
CA ARG A 145 1.19 -4.73 7.26
C ARG A 145 0.86 -3.34 6.71
N ILE A 146 -0.42 -3.00 6.67
CA ILE A 146 -0.91 -1.63 6.61
C ILE A 146 -0.05 -0.74 7.51
N GLY A 147 0.61 0.28 6.95
CA GLY A 147 1.48 1.17 7.71
C GLY A 147 0.71 1.92 8.81
N ALA A 148 1.42 2.37 9.85
CA ALA A 148 0.83 3.10 10.96
C ALA A 148 -0.04 4.30 10.52
N GLU A 149 0.42 5.07 9.53
CA GLU A 149 -0.34 6.20 8.99
C GLU A 149 -1.64 5.77 8.30
N GLU A 150 -1.61 4.65 7.57
CA GLU A 150 -2.78 4.16 6.85
C GLU A 150 -3.81 3.56 7.82
N ARG A 151 -3.33 2.91 8.89
CA ARG A 151 -4.16 2.50 10.03
C ARG A 151 -4.87 3.67 10.67
N LEU A 152 -4.13 4.75 10.94
CA LEU A 152 -4.70 5.97 11.49
C LEU A 152 -5.74 6.57 10.54
N LYS A 153 -5.43 6.74 9.24
CA LYS A 153 -6.40 7.26 8.25
C LYS A 153 -7.68 6.44 8.21
N ARG A 154 -7.56 5.10 8.22
CA ARG A 154 -8.71 4.20 8.20
C ARG A 154 -9.63 4.40 9.41
N VAL A 155 -9.05 4.59 10.60
CA VAL A 155 -9.81 4.92 11.81
C VAL A 155 -10.51 6.27 11.69
N LEU A 156 -9.79 7.30 11.23
CA LEU A 156 -10.32 8.66 11.06
C LEU A 156 -11.46 8.70 10.03
N ASN A 157 -11.39 7.91 8.96
CA ASN A 157 -12.45 7.85 7.95
C ASN A 157 -13.81 7.41 8.52
N ILE A 158 -13.85 6.55 9.55
CA ILE A 158 -15.12 6.16 10.18
C ILE A 158 -15.86 7.40 10.72
N PHE A 159 -15.14 8.37 11.30
CA PHE A 159 -15.75 9.60 11.82
C PHE A 159 -16.30 10.47 10.68
N SER A 160 -15.49 10.70 9.65
CA SER A 160 -15.88 11.49 8.48
C SER A 160 -17.08 10.89 7.75
N GLU A 161 -17.12 9.58 7.56
CA GLU A 161 -18.25 8.84 6.97
C GLU A 161 -19.54 8.95 7.79
N ASN A 162 -19.41 9.18 9.11
CA ASN A 162 -20.54 9.43 10.00
C ASN A 162 -20.85 10.93 10.17
N GLY A 163 -20.33 11.79 9.28
CA GLY A 163 -20.63 13.23 9.25
C GLY A 163 -19.93 14.06 10.33
N LEU A 164 -18.93 13.50 11.03
CA LEU A 164 -18.19 14.19 12.07
C LEU A 164 -16.94 14.84 11.50
N LYS A 165 -16.80 16.15 11.73
CA LYS A 165 -15.56 16.86 11.42
C LYS A 165 -14.50 16.57 12.48
N ILE A 166 -13.29 16.26 12.05
CA ILE A 166 -12.16 16.00 12.95
C ILE A 166 -11.37 17.29 13.15
N ILE A 167 -11.27 17.74 14.40
CA ILE A 167 -10.56 18.96 14.79
C ILE A 167 -9.31 18.59 15.58
N LYS A 168 -8.17 19.17 15.22
CA LYS A 168 -6.88 19.00 15.92
C LYS A 168 -6.58 20.25 16.76
N PRO A 169 -7.04 20.34 18.02
CA PRO A 169 -6.79 21.50 18.84
C PRO A 169 -5.32 21.58 19.26
N MET A 170 -4.83 22.78 19.51
CA MET A 170 -3.50 23.00 20.08
C MET A 170 -3.42 22.55 21.54
N LYS A 171 -4.55 22.59 22.25
CA LYS A 171 -4.73 22.09 23.62
C LYS A 171 -6.18 21.69 23.84
N ILE A 172 -6.42 20.61 24.57
CA ILE A 172 -7.74 20.15 24.99
C ILE A 172 -7.81 20.06 26.51
N SER A 173 -8.97 20.39 27.09
CA SER A 173 -9.19 20.29 28.54
C SER A 173 -10.67 20.08 28.86
N GLY A 174 -10.96 19.15 29.77
CA GLY A 174 -12.23 19.00 30.45
C GLY A 174 -12.05 19.03 31.97
N ASN A 175 -13.12 19.27 32.72
CA ASN A 175 -13.11 19.12 34.19
C ASN A 175 -12.98 17.65 34.59
N VAL A 176 -13.55 16.73 33.79
CA VAL A 176 -13.48 15.28 34.01
C VAL A 176 -13.12 14.60 32.70
N TRP A 177 -12.12 13.72 32.75
CA TRP A 177 -11.65 12.94 31.60
C TRP A 177 -12.09 11.50 31.76
N ILE A 178 -12.85 11.00 30.80
CA ILE A 178 -13.48 9.67 30.85
C ILE A 178 -13.07 8.91 29.60
N ARG A 179 -12.13 7.98 29.75
CA ARG A 179 -11.75 7.06 28.69
C ARG A 179 -12.79 5.95 28.58
N VAL A 180 -13.53 5.94 27.48
CA VAL A 180 -14.63 4.99 27.24
C VAL A 180 -14.24 3.84 26.32
N GLY A 181 -13.06 3.91 25.71
CA GLY A 181 -12.50 2.83 24.90
C GLY A 181 -10.98 2.91 24.81
N ASN A 182 -10.35 1.74 24.75
CA ASN A 182 -8.91 1.60 24.56
C ASN A 182 -8.66 0.36 23.68
N VAL A 183 -8.14 0.57 22.48
CA VAL A 183 -7.92 -0.51 21.50
C VAL A 183 -6.56 -0.38 20.83
N THR A 184 -6.05 -1.50 20.35
CA THR A 184 -4.80 -1.57 19.59
C THR A 184 -5.12 -1.94 18.15
N TYR A 185 -4.46 -1.29 17.19
CA TYR A 185 -4.56 -1.55 15.76
C TYR A 185 -3.15 -1.65 15.19
N LEU A 186 -2.54 -2.83 15.30
CA LEU A 186 -1.19 -3.10 14.78
C LEU A 186 -1.21 -4.09 13.60
N THR A 187 -2.31 -4.83 13.46
CA THR A 187 -2.54 -5.83 12.41
C THR A 187 -3.97 -5.71 11.88
N GLU A 188 -4.23 -6.32 10.71
CA GLU A 188 -5.61 -6.37 10.16
C GLU A 188 -6.57 -7.19 11.04
N ASP A 189 -6.07 -8.16 11.81
CA ASP A 189 -6.89 -8.96 12.74
C ASP A 189 -7.54 -8.10 13.83
N ASP A 190 -6.89 -6.99 14.19
CA ASP A 190 -7.41 -6.03 15.17
C ASP A 190 -8.59 -5.21 14.64
N TRP A 191 -8.74 -5.11 13.31
CA TRP A 191 -9.61 -4.12 12.67
C TRP A 191 -11.07 -4.26 13.08
N ASN A 192 -11.58 -5.49 13.20
CA ASN A 192 -12.98 -5.72 13.56
C ASN A 192 -13.30 -5.18 14.96
N LEU A 193 -12.39 -5.38 15.92
CA LEU A 193 -12.53 -4.85 17.27
C LEU A 193 -12.46 -3.32 17.27
N VAL A 194 -11.45 -2.75 16.60
CA VAL A 194 -11.25 -1.30 16.50
C VAL A 194 -12.47 -0.62 15.89
N LYS A 195 -12.97 -1.15 14.76
CA LYS A 195 -14.16 -0.65 14.07
C LYS A 195 -15.40 -0.71 14.98
N SER A 196 -15.55 -1.79 15.75
CA SER A 196 -16.67 -1.93 16.69
C SER A 196 -16.63 -0.85 17.77
N VAL A 197 -15.48 -0.67 18.43
CA VAL A 197 -15.31 0.33 19.50
C VAL A 197 -15.50 1.76 18.99
N VAL A 198 -14.95 2.08 17.82
CA VAL A 198 -15.13 3.41 17.21
C VAL A 198 -16.59 3.67 16.88
N LYS A 199 -17.32 2.70 16.33
CA LYS A 199 -18.75 2.84 16.03
C LYS A 199 -19.59 2.98 17.29
N GLU A 200 -19.31 2.22 18.33
CA GLU A 200 -19.98 2.34 19.62
C GLU A 200 -19.76 3.73 20.23
N PHE A 201 -18.52 4.22 20.22
CA PHE A 201 -18.20 5.58 20.67
C PHE A 201 -19.03 6.63 19.92
N ILE A 202 -19.11 6.53 18.59
CA ILE A 202 -19.88 7.46 17.77
C ILE A 202 -21.37 7.41 18.14
N GLN A 203 -21.93 6.21 18.30
CA GLN A 203 -23.36 6.05 18.60
C GLN A 203 -23.73 6.53 20.00
N VAL A 204 -22.87 6.32 20.99
CA VAL A 204 -23.18 6.64 22.40
C VAL A 204 -22.81 8.08 22.75
N TYR A 205 -21.66 8.57 22.28
CA TYR A 205 -21.10 9.85 22.74
C TYR A 205 -21.09 10.94 21.68
N ALA A 206 -20.86 10.61 20.41
CA ALA A 206 -20.75 11.59 19.32
C ALA A 206 -22.02 11.78 18.48
N LYS A 207 -23.10 11.05 18.79
CA LYS A 207 -24.35 11.10 18.02
C LYS A 207 -24.95 12.51 18.07
N GLY A 208 -25.26 13.07 16.90
CA GLY A 208 -25.79 14.43 16.76
C GLY A 208 -24.77 15.54 17.02
N ARG A 209 -23.49 15.20 17.21
CA ARG A 209 -22.39 16.19 17.23
C ARG A 209 -21.97 16.51 15.81
N GLY A 210 -21.45 17.73 15.59
CA GLY A 210 -20.85 18.13 14.31
C GLY A 210 -19.35 17.84 14.22
N GLU A 211 -18.68 17.63 15.35
CA GLU A 211 -17.24 17.48 15.41
C GLU A 211 -16.76 16.59 16.55
N VAL A 212 -15.54 16.08 16.38
CA VAL A 212 -14.74 15.36 17.38
C VAL A 212 -13.35 15.97 17.44
N TYR A 213 -12.70 15.89 18.59
CA TYR A 213 -11.35 16.40 18.80
C TYR A 213 -10.35 15.26 18.77
N GLN A 214 -9.26 15.45 18.03
CA GLN A 214 -8.14 14.52 17.93
C GLN A 214 -6.90 15.12 18.62
N TRP A 215 -6.27 14.37 19.51
CA TRP A 215 -4.97 14.71 20.09
C TRP A 215 -4.12 13.46 20.31
N SER A 216 -2.84 13.65 20.62
CA SER A 216 -1.90 12.57 20.93
C SER A 216 -1.09 12.96 22.17
N GLU A 217 -0.91 12.00 23.07
CA GLU A 217 -0.07 12.15 24.27
C GLU A 217 1.26 11.41 24.11
N GLU A 218 1.27 10.35 23.29
CA GLU A 218 2.43 9.50 23.00
C GLU A 218 2.50 9.22 21.50
N ASP A 219 3.71 9.04 20.98
CA ASP A 219 3.92 8.61 19.60
C ASP A 219 3.30 7.23 19.37
N GLY A 220 2.63 7.06 18.23
CA GLY A 220 1.93 5.82 17.90
C GLY A 220 0.57 5.65 18.57
N GLN A 221 0.07 6.67 19.28
CA GLN A 221 -1.28 6.68 19.85
C GLN A 221 -2.08 7.90 19.39
N VAL A 222 -3.38 7.70 19.22
CA VAL A 222 -4.34 8.77 18.95
C VAL A 222 -5.48 8.70 19.94
N ASN A 223 -5.83 9.86 20.49
CA ASN A 223 -7.03 10.05 21.29
C ASN A 223 -8.06 10.81 20.45
N ILE A 224 -9.31 10.35 20.48
CA ILE A 224 -10.43 11.00 19.81
C ILE A 224 -11.57 11.14 20.81
N GLY A 225 -12.11 12.35 20.96
CA GLY A 225 -13.09 12.63 22.02
C GLY A 225 -14.07 13.75 21.72
N VAL A 226 -15.07 13.86 22.60
CA VAL A 226 -16.12 14.89 22.58
C VAL A 226 -16.26 15.55 23.95
N LEU A 227 -16.52 16.85 23.95
CA LEU A 227 -16.78 17.63 25.17
C LEU A 227 -18.29 17.77 25.39
N THR A 228 -18.74 17.48 26.61
CA THR A 228 -20.14 17.61 27.02
C THR A 228 -20.23 18.43 28.30
N ALA A 229 -21.01 19.51 28.27
CA ALA A 229 -21.28 20.33 29.44
C ALA A 229 -22.59 19.88 30.11
N GLU A 230 -22.51 19.46 31.36
CA GLU A 230 -23.67 19.11 32.19
C GLU A 230 -23.57 19.85 33.52
N LYS A 231 -24.56 20.70 33.82
CA LYS A 231 -24.65 21.45 35.08
C LYS A 231 -23.35 22.21 35.45
N GLY A 232 -22.67 22.78 34.45
CA GLY A 232 -21.42 23.52 34.63
C GLY A 232 -20.15 22.68 34.70
N ILE A 233 -20.24 21.36 34.60
CA ILE A 233 -19.09 20.46 34.52
C ILE A 233 -18.90 20.01 33.07
N VAL A 234 -17.71 20.26 32.51
CA VAL A 234 -17.31 19.80 31.18
C VAL A 234 -16.66 18.43 31.31
N LYS A 235 -17.33 17.41 30.77
CA LYS A 235 -16.83 16.03 30.67
C LYS A 235 -16.24 15.80 29.28
N LEU A 236 -15.02 15.27 29.22
CA LEU A 236 -14.36 14.80 28.00
C LEU A 236 -14.49 13.28 27.93
N TYR A 237 -15.34 12.79 27.02
CA TYR A 237 -15.44 11.36 26.72
C TYR A 237 -14.54 11.05 25.53
N TYR A 238 -13.68 10.04 25.63
CA TYR A 238 -12.71 9.76 24.58
C TYR A 238 -12.32 8.29 24.48
N ILE A 239 -11.86 7.92 23.28
CA ILE A 239 -11.23 6.64 23.00
C ILE A 239 -9.75 6.84 22.69
N THR A 240 -8.94 5.86 23.05
CA THR A 240 -7.53 5.77 22.70
C THR A 240 -7.34 4.62 21.71
N ILE A 241 -6.65 4.88 20.60
CA ILE A 241 -6.23 3.86 19.64
C ILE A 241 -4.70 3.88 19.54
N LYS A 242 -4.06 2.77 19.89
CA LYS A 242 -2.64 2.55 19.58
C LYS A 242 -2.51 2.02 18.15
N TYR A 243 -1.77 2.71 17.30
CA TYR A 243 -1.65 2.40 15.87
C TYR A 243 -0.20 2.22 15.38
N ALA A 244 0.80 2.46 16.24
CA ALA A 244 2.21 2.16 16.00
C ALA A 244 2.87 1.50 17.23
#